data_AF-A0A7I8C2T0-F1
#
_entry.id   AF-A0A7I8C2T0-F1
#
_cell.length_a   1.000
_cell.length_b   1.000
_cell.length_c   1.000
_cell.angle_alpha   90.00
_cell.angle_beta   90.00
_cell.angle_gamma   90.00
#
_symmetry.space_group_name_H-M   'P 1'
#
loop_
_entity.id
_entity.type
_entity.pdbx_description
1 polymer ?
#
loop_
_entity_poly.entity_id
_entity_poly.type
_entity_poly.pdbx_seq_one_letter_code
_entity_poly.pdbx_strand_id
1 'polypeptide(L)'
;MYIGRTFTGAEMNLTDLIRTAHRLAEAQEQGRRITQKEMAARIGVSSRAYSEYQTGTNCPLGMKALLRLLNGLSDREIVRLVREYRDDAAEK
;
A
#
# COMPACT_ATOMS: atom_id res chain seq x y z
N MET A 1 -0.07 -23.02 0.74
CA MET A 1 1.06 -22.97 -0.22
C MET A 1 0.75 -21.92 -1.28
N TYR A 2 1.15 -20.66 -1.06
CA TYR A 2 1.00 -19.61 -2.07
C TYR A 2 2.29 -19.57 -2.89
N ILE A 3 2.18 -20.14 -4.08
CA ILE A 3 3.13 -20.10 -5.18
C ILE A 3 3.75 -18.71 -5.33
N GLY A 4 5.05 -18.65 -5.09
CA GLY A 4 5.89 -17.50 -5.36
C GLY A 4 5.72 -17.07 -6.80
N ARG A 5 5.22 -15.85 -6.99
CA ARG A 5 5.53 -15.09 -8.17
C ARG A 5 6.82 -14.34 -7.83
N THR A 6 7.91 -14.78 -8.44
CA THR A 6 9.20 -14.12 -8.39
C THR A 6 9.03 -12.63 -8.61
N PHE A 7 9.77 -11.82 -7.85
CA PHE A 7 9.97 -10.39 -8.08
C PHE A 7 10.78 -10.24 -9.37
N THR A 8 10.15 -10.54 -10.51
CA THR A 8 10.71 -10.33 -11.84
C THR A 8 10.66 -8.83 -12.09
N GLY A 9 11.75 -8.24 -12.60
CA GLY A 9 11.93 -6.79 -12.83
C GLY A 9 10.95 -6.16 -13.82
N ALA A 10 9.66 -6.22 -13.52
CA ALA A 10 8.58 -5.52 -14.19
C ALA A 10 8.27 -4.28 -13.35
N GLU A 11 8.32 -3.10 -13.98
CA GLU A 11 7.91 -1.86 -13.31
C GLU A 11 6.45 -1.98 -12.84
N MET A 12 6.25 -1.75 -11.54
CA MET A 12 4.93 -1.78 -10.93
C MET A 12 4.29 -0.39 -10.99
N ASN A 13 3.04 -0.32 -11.45
CA ASN A 13 2.25 0.91 -11.28
C ASN A 13 1.64 0.99 -9.86
N LEU A 14 1.06 2.15 -9.52
CA LEU A 14 0.46 2.39 -8.20
C LEU A 14 -0.58 1.31 -7.82
N THR A 15 -1.42 0.91 -8.78
CA THR A 15 -2.46 -0.11 -8.56
C THR A 15 -1.86 -1.46 -8.20
N ASP A 16 -0.79 -1.86 -8.89
CA ASP A 16 -0.07 -3.11 -8.61
C ASP A 16 0.60 -3.08 -7.24
N LEU A 17 1.15 -1.93 -6.85
CA LEU A 17 1.77 -1.72 -5.55
C LEU A 17 0.73 -1.85 -4.42
N ILE A 18 -0.44 -1.23 -4.55
CA ILE A 18 -1.52 -1.33 -3.57
C ILE A 18 -2.05 -2.76 -3.45
N ARG A 19 -2.27 -3.45 -4.57
CA ARG A 19 -2.71 -4.86 -4.57
C ARG A 19 -1.67 -5.78 -3.93
N THR A 20 -0.38 -5.51 -4.15
CA THR A 20 0.71 -6.29 -3.57
C THR A 20 0.80 -6.04 -2.06
N ALA A 21 0.75 -4.79 -1.62
CA ALA A 21 0.71 -4.43 -0.21
C ALA A 21 -0.48 -5.10 0.51
N HIS A 22 -1.66 -5.13 -0.12
CA HIS A 22 -2.83 -5.83 0.41
C HIS A 22 -2.54 -7.32 0.66
N ARG A 23 -2.01 -8.04 -0.33
CA ARG A 23 -1.68 -9.47 -0.21
C ARG A 23 -0.62 -9.74 0.84
N LEU A 24 0.37 -8.86 0.96
CA LEU A 24 1.40 -8.97 2.00
C LEU A 24 0.80 -8.82 3.39
N ALA A 25 -0.15 -7.90 3.58
CA ALA A 25 -0.87 -7.76 4.84
C ALA A 25 -1.71 -9.02 5.16
N GLU A 26 -2.37 -9.64 4.19
CA GLU A 26 -3.05 -10.93 4.38
C GLU A 26 -2.08 -12.05 4.79
N ALA A 27 -0.90 -12.09 4.15
CA ALA A 27 0.14 -13.08 4.47
C ALA A 27 0.67 -12.93 5.90
N GLN A 28 0.72 -11.71 6.44
CA GLN A 28 1.10 -11.45 7.84
C GLN A 28 0.05 -11.92 8.85
N GLU A 29 -1.22 -12.02 8.46
CA GLU A 29 -2.35 -12.45 9.30
C GLU A 29 -2.57 -13.97 9.20
N GLN A 30 -1.49 -14.74 9.10
CA GLN A 30 -1.51 -16.21 8.95
C GLN A 30 -2.33 -16.67 7.73
N GLY A 31 -2.43 -15.82 6.70
CA GLY A 31 -3.22 -16.10 5.50
C GLY A 31 -4.72 -15.89 5.66
N ARG A 32 -5.18 -15.27 6.76
CA ARG A 32 -6.56 -14.80 6.87
C ARG A 32 -6.82 -13.73 5.80
N ARG A 33 -7.85 -13.94 4.99
CA ARG A 33 -8.28 -12.93 4.01
C ARG A 33 -8.74 -11.66 4.72
N ILE A 34 -8.31 -10.52 4.22
CA ILE A 34 -8.73 -9.21 4.67
C ILE A 34 -9.60 -8.62 3.56
N THR A 35 -10.82 -8.26 3.87
CA THR A 35 -11.70 -7.63 2.88
C THR A 35 -11.19 -6.23 2.52
N GLN A 36 -11.58 -5.73 1.35
CA GLN A 36 -11.29 -4.33 0.96
C GLN A 36 -11.83 -3.34 2.01
N LYS A 37 -12.99 -3.64 2.61
CA LYS A 37 -13.61 -2.83 3.66
C LYS A 37 -12.75 -2.78 4.92
N GLU A 38 -12.25 -3.93 5.38
CA GLU A 38 -11.35 -3.98 6.54
C GLU A 38 -10.04 -3.25 6.26
N MET A 39 -9.44 -3.44 5.08
CA MET A 39 -8.19 -2.75 4.74
C MET A 39 -8.37 -1.24 4.63
N ALA A 40 -9.48 -0.79 4.04
CA ALA A 40 -9.83 0.62 3.96
C ALA A 40 -9.95 1.24 5.37
N ALA A 41 -10.64 0.55 6.29
CA ALA A 41 -10.76 0.98 7.67
C ALA A 41 -9.40 1.04 8.39
N ARG A 42 -8.50 0.06 8.15
CA ARG A 42 -7.15 0.04 8.74
C ARG A 42 -6.29 1.25 8.36
N ILE A 43 -6.48 1.79 7.15
CA ILE A 43 -5.68 2.90 6.64
C ILE A 43 -6.45 4.24 6.62
N GLY A 44 -7.63 4.29 7.25
CA GLY A 44 -8.39 5.54 7.41
C GLY A 44 -9.06 6.08 6.14
N VAL A 45 -9.36 5.24 5.14
CA VAL A 45 -10.04 5.68 3.90
C VAL A 45 -11.41 5.04 3.74
N SER A 46 -12.28 5.67 2.95
CA SER A 46 -13.57 5.05 2.60
C SER A 46 -13.36 3.78 1.77
N SER A 47 -14.25 2.79 1.92
CA SER A 47 -14.19 1.56 1.12
C SER A 47 -14.24 1.86 -0.39
N ARG A 48 -14.99 2.88 -0.79
CA ARG A 48 -15.06 3.35 -2.18
C ARG A 48 -13.70 3.84 -2.68
N ALA A 49 -13.05 4.73 -1.94
CA ALA A 49 -11.74 5.27 -2.31
C ALA A 49 -10.71 4.13 -2.44
N TYR A 50 -10.73 3.18 -1.49
CA TYR A 50 -9.87 2.02 -1.53
C TYR A 50 -10.08 1.16 -2.80
N SER A 51 -11.33 0.88 -3.15
CA SER A 51 -11.65 0.15 -4.39
C SER A 51 -11.17 0.91 -5.63
N GLU A 52 -11.36 2.23 -5.70
CA GLU A 52 -10.91 3.06 -6.82
C GLU A 52 -9.37 3.06 -6.95
N TYR A 53 -8.65 3.00 -5.83
CA TYR A 53 -7.19 2.86 -5.83
C TYR A 53 -6.76 1.49 -6.37
N GLN A 54 -7.51 0.42 -6.07
CA GLN A 54 -7.24 -0.92 -6.57
C GLN A 54 -7.68 -1.14 -8.02
N THR A 55 -8.60 -0.34 -8.57
CA THR A 55 -8.96 -0.39 -10.01
C THR A 55 -8.12 0.57 -10.84
N GLY A 56 -7.46 1.53 -10.22
CA GLY A 56 -6.71 2.59 -10.89
C GLY A 56 -7.59 3.73 -11.41
N THR A 57 -8.91 3.70 -11.12
CA THR A 57 -9.85 4.76 -11.52
C THR A 57 -9.55 6.07 -10.81
N ASN A 58 -9.04 6.00 -9.57
CA ASN A 58 -8.56 7.14 -8.81
C ASN A 58 -7.11 6.87 -8.41
N CYS A 59 -6.18 7.69 -8.91
CA CYS A 59 -4.76 7.57 -8.59
C CYS A 59 -4.25 8.92 -8.10
N PRO A 60 -4.41 9.25 -6.80
CA PRO A 60 -4.06 10.56 -6.27
C PRO A 60 -2.63 10.97 -6.64
N LEU A 61 -2.46 12.18 -7.17
CA LEU A 61 -1.15 12.67 -7.60
C LEU A 61 -0.14 12.68 -6.43
N GLY A 62 -0.60 13.01 -5.22
CA GLY A 62 0.21 12.98 -4.00
C GLY A 62 0.82 11.60 -3.72
N MET A 63 0.08 10.50 -3.90
CA MET A 63 0.62 9.14 -3.71
C MET A 63 1.75 8.85 -4.71
N LYS A 64 1.56 9.21 -5.99
CA LYS A 64 2.58 9.02 -7.02
C LYS A 64 3.83 9.86 -6.75
N ALA A 65 3.64 11.12 -6.35
CA ALA A 65 4.75 12.01 -6.01
C ALA A 65 5.56 11.47 -4.81
N LEU A 66 4.87 11.02 -3.75
CA LEU A 66 5.51 10.41 -2.59
C LEU A 66 6.31 9.16 -2.96
N LEU A 67 5.73 8.25 -3.76
CA LEU A 67 6.45 7.04 -4.21
C LEU A 67 7.68 7.37 -5.05
N ARG A 68 7.61 8.40 -5.91
CA ARG A 68 8.79 8.86 -6.68
C ARG A 68 9.89 9.42 -5.78
N LEU A 69 9.53 10.15 -4.73
CA LEU A 69 10.48 10.64 -3.73
C LEU A 69 11.11 9.48 -2.96
N LEU A 70 10.30 8.52 -2.50
CA LEU A 70 10.78 7.33 -1.79
C LEU A 70 11.74 6.48 -2.65
N ASN A 71 11.48 6.35 -3.95
CA ASN A 71 12.33 5.59 -4.87
C ASN A 71 13.74 6.20 -5.04
N GLY A 72 13.93 7.47 -4.68
CA GLY A 72 15.24 8.12 -4.69
C GLY A 72 16.07 7.93 -3.41
N LEU A 73 15.52 7.26 -2.40
CA LEU A 73 16.16 7.08 -1.09
C LEU A 73 16.75 5.68 -0.92
N SER A 74 17.67 5.51 0.03
CA SER A 74 18.17 4.18 0.39
C SER A 74 17.11 3.36 1.14
N ASP A 75 17.19 2.03 1.08
CA ASP A 75 16.28 1.11 1.79
C ASP A 75 16.13 1.47 3.28
N ARG A 76 17.22 1.82 3.95
CA ARG A 76 17.23 2.22 5.36
C ARG A 76 16.41 3.49 5.59
N GLU A 77 16.54 4.47 4.71
CA GLU A 77 15.82 5.75 4.81
C GLU A 77 14.34 5.57 4.50
N ILE A 78 14.00 4.75 3.50
CA ILE A 78 12.61 4.40 3.19
C ILE A 78 11.93 3.79 4.42
N VAL A 79 12.56 2.77 5.02
CA VAL A 79 12.00 2.10 6.22
C VAL A 79 11.88 3.09 7.37
N ARG A 80 12.90 3.92 7.63
CA ARG A 80 12.85 4.92 8.70
C ARG A 80 11.69 5.89 8.49
N LEU A 81 11.61 6.53 7.33
CA LEU A 81 10.61 7.56 7.03
C LEU A 81 9.18 7.01 7.10
N VAL A 82 8.93 5.83 6.52
CA VAL A 82 7.61 5.19 6.55
C VAL A 82 7.19 4.82 7.98
N ARG A 83 8.13 4.42 8.85
CA ARG A 83 7.84 4.04 10.25
C ARG A 83 7.71 5.25 11.19
N GLU A 84 8.33 6.37 10.85
CA GLU A 84 8.21 7.64 11.59
C GLU A 84 6.92 8.39 11.26
N TYR A 85 6.32 8.16 10.09
CA TYR A 85 5.05 8.79 9.71
C TYR A 85 3.97 8.61 10.78
N ARG A 86 3.31 9.71 11.12
CA ARG A 86 2.13 9.79 11.99
C ARG A 86 1.07 10.57 11.24
N ASP A 87 -0.18 10.17 11.40
CA ASP A 87 -1.31 10.92 10.89
C ASP A 87 -1.73 11.91 11.97
N ASP A 88 -1.70 13.21 11.65
CA ASP A 88 -2.13 14.28 12.55
C ASP A 88 -3.63 14.19 12.89
N ALA A 89 -4.40 13.38 12.14
CA ALA A 89 -5.83 13.17 12.37
C ALA A 89 -6.16 12.21 13.53
N ALA A 90 -5.17 11.52 14.12
CA ALA A 90 -5.40 10.57 15.22
C ALA A 90 -5.53 11.22 16.62
N GLU A 91 -5.40 12.55 16.74
CA GLU A 91 -5.47 13.29 18.01
C GLU A 91 -6.82 13.99 18.29
N LYS A 92 -7.92 13.62 17.63
CA LYS A 92 -9.26 14.16 17.92
C LYS A 92 -10.30 13.10 18.27
#